data_AF-A0A8T1GV09-F1
#
_entry.id   AF-A0A8T1GV09-F1
#
_cell.length_a   1.000
_cell.length_b   1.000
_cell.length_c   1.000
_cell.angle_alpha   90.00
_cell.angle_beta   90.00
_cell.angle_gamma   90.00
#
_symmetry.space_group_name_H-M   'P 1'
#
loop_
_entity.id
_entity.type
_entity.pdbx_description
1 polymer ?
#
loop_
_entity_poly.entity_id
_entity_poly.type
_entity_poly.pdbx_seq_one_letter_code
_entity_poly.pdbx_strand_id
1 'polypeptide(L)'
;MYAWYFPKGFWMRVPTRRHDWKSVVVWIDNPDLEIPKIVGVSMSESDTREGPRFSRTYIYGSNTSLRFEYQMELGSPYLNFAVWDGEYQDLIMWEQLTDSARVAFNDSSNFEKAEVPFSDNHYVDHLDKAWPL
;
A
#
# COMPACT_ATOMS: atom_id res chain seq x y z
N MET A 1 -4.25 -4.40 -5.10
CA MET A 1 -3.47 -3.46 -4.26
C MET A 1 -4.40 -2.88 -3.21
N TYR A 2 -3.94 -2.79 -1.97
CA TYR A 2 -4.62 -2.13 -0.86
C TYR A 2 -3.80 -0.91 -0.45
N ALA A 3 -4.44 0.18 -0.03
CA ALA A 3 -3.74 1.39 0.37
C ALA A 3 -4.44 2.08 1.54
N TRP A 4 -3.64 2.74 2.37
CA TRP A 4 -4.07 3.47 3.55
C TRP A 4 -3.53 4.90 3.49
N TYR A 5 -4.41 5.84 3.81
CA TYR A 5 -4.08 7.24 3.97
C TYR A 5 -3.84 7.57 5.43
N PHE A 6 -2.75 8.26 5.69
CA PHE A 6 -2.42 8.81 7.00
C PHE A 6 -2.35 10.35 6.89
N PRO A 7 -2.97 11.10 7.81
CA PRO A 7 -2.96 12.57 7.75
C PRO A 7 -1.57 13.22 7.85
N LYS A 8 -0.58 12.49 8.38
CA LYS A 8 0.79 12.96 8.62
C LYS A 8 1.80 11.87 8.29
N GLY A 9 2.91 12.27 7.69
CA GLY A 9 4.11 11.43 7.57
C GLY A 9 5.14 11.77 8.64
N PHE A 10 5.95 10.78 9.00
CA PHE A 10 6.93 10.90 10.07
C PHE A 10 8.36 10.62 9.57
N TRP A 11 9.34 11.19 10.28
CA TRP A 11 10.76 10.84 10.18
C TRP A 11 11.36 10.94 11.58
N MET A 12 12.13 9.93 12.00
CA MET A 12 12.64 9.85 13.39
C MET A 12 11.52 10.02 14.44
N ARG A 13 10.34 9.45 14.19
CA ARG A 13 9.11 9.60 15.01
C ARG A 13 8.59 11.03 15.18
N VAL A 14 9.13 12.00 14.45
CA VAL A 14 8.66 13.38 14.44
C VAL A 14 7.80 13.58 13.19
N PRO A 15 6.63 14.24 13.29
CA PRO A 15 5.83 14.58 12.10
C PRO A 15 6.59 15.60 11.24
N THR A 16 6.89 15.23 10.00
CA THR A 16 7.71 16.07 9.08
C THR A 16 6.97 16.54 7.84
N ARG A 17 5.79 15.97 7.54
CA ARG A 17 4.97 16.36 6.39
C ARG A 17 3.50 16.11 6.63
N ARG A 18 2.67 16.85 5.89
CA ARG A 18 1.24 16.62 5.76
C ARG A 18 1.05 15.53 4.70
N HIS A 19 0.16 14.57 4.98
CA HIS A 19 -0.12 13.41 4.13
C HIS A 19 1.00 12.36 4.10
N ASP A 20 0.58 11.10 4.19
CA ASP A 20 1.38 9.90 3.96
C ASP A 20 0.46 8.81 3.39
N TRP A 21 1.00 8.02 2.48
CA TRP A 21 0.30 6.89 1.87
C TRP A 21 1.15 5.64 2.01
N LYS A 22 0.50 4.54 2.38
CA LYS A 22 1.12 3.21 2.36
C LYS A 22 0.27 2.26 1.56
N SER A 23 0.91 1.31 0.89
CA SER A 23 0.23 0.29 0.10
C SER A 23 0.81 -1.09 0.28
N VAL A 24 -0.03 -2.07 0.00
CA VAL A 24 0.35 -3.48 -0.13
C VAL A 24 -0.21 -4.02 -1.44
N VAL A 25 0.62 -4.74 -2.17
CA VAL A 25 0.20 -5.55 -3.32
C VAL A 25 0.21 -7.01 -2.89
N VAL A 26 -0.98 -7.64 -2.91
CA VAL A 26 -1.15 -9.07 -2.69
C VAL A 26 -1.30 -9.72 -4.06
N TRP A 27 -0.37 -10.61 -4.40
CA TRP A 27 -0.40 -11.40 -5.61
C TRP A 27 -1.04 -12.75 -5.30
N ILE A 28 -2.06 -13.09 -6.06
CA ILE A 28 -2.77 -14.36 -5.97
C ILE A 28 -2.62 -15.14 -7.27
N ASP A 29 -2.80 -16.45 -7.21
CA ASP A 29 -2.70 -17.32 -8.39
C ASP A 29 -3.87 -17.11 -9.37
N ASN A 30 -5.11 -17.12 -8.88
CA ASN A 30 -6.30 -16.96 -9.71
C ASN A 30 -7.49 -16.40 -8.89
N PRO A 31 -8.03 -15.22 -9.22
CA PRO A 31 -9.19 -14.64 -8.54
C PRO A 31 -10.50 -15.41 -8.75
N ASP A 32 -10.62 -16.25 -9.79
CA ASP A 32 -11.84 -17.00 -10.09
C ASP A 32 -12.01 -18.26 -9.22
N LEU A 33 -11.01 -18.61 -8.40
CA LEU A 33 -11.09 -19.72 -7.46
C LEU A 33 -11.86 -19.33 -6.21
N GLU A 34 -12.60 -20.28 -5.62
CA GLU A 34 -13.28 -20.08 -4.33
C GLU A 34 -12.30 -19.73 -3.21
N ILE A 35 -11.09 -20.31 -3.26
CA ILE A 35 -10.01 -20.05 -2.31
C ILE A 35 -8.71 -19.81 -3.09
N PRO A 36 -8.47 -18.56 -3.55
CA PRO A 36 -7.21 -18.21 -4.20
C PRO A 36 -6.02 -18.38 -3.25
N LYS A 37 -4.87 -18.76 -3.80
CA LYS A 37 -3.62 -18.86 -3.03
C LYS A 37 -2.82 -17.59 -3.17
N ILE A 38 -2.32 -17.07 -2.06
CA ILE A 38 -1.39 -15.95 -2.06
C ILE A 38 -0.02 -16.47 -2.47
N VAL A 39 0.50 -15.96 -3.59
CA VAL A 39 1.81 -16.33 -4.16
C VAL A 39 2.90 -15.32 -3.80
N GLY A 40 2.52 -14.10 -3.40
CA GLY A 40 3.48 -13.09 -3.01
C GLY A 40 2.81 -11.86 -2.43
N VAL A 41 3.56 -11.11 -1.62
CA VAL A 41 3.08 -9.89 -1.01
C VAL A 41 4.21 -8.87 -1.04
N SER A 42 3.88 -7.64 -1.42
CA SER A 42 4.83 -6.55 -1.48
C SER A 42 4.28 -5.34 -0.75
N MET A 43 5.05 -4.79 0.18
CA MET A 43 4.66 -3.72 1.09
C MET A 43 5.45 -2.47 0.79
N SER A 44 4.80 -1.31 0.76
CA SER A 44 5.49 -0.05 0.49
C SER A 44 6.47 0.30 1.61
N GLU A 45 7.73 0.57 1.28
CA GLU A 45 8.76 1.04 2.23
C GLU A 45 8.83 2.57 2.27
N SER A 46 8.66 3.22 1.12
CA SER A 46 8.62 4.68 1.02
C SER A 46 7.70 5.14 -0.10
N ASP A 47 7.00 6.24 0.15
CA ASP A 47 6.24 7.02 -0.83
C ASP A 47 7.05 8.23 -1.36
N THR A 48 8.29 8.41 -0.90
CA THR A 48 9.21 9.40 -1.49
C THR A 48 9.75 8.90 -2.82
N ARG A 49 10.01 9.83 -3.75
CA ARG A 49 10.54 9.52 -5.09
C ARG A 49 11.88 8.77 -5.08
N GLU A 50 12.62 8.83 -3.97
CA GLU A 50 13.94 8.22 -3.81
C GLU A 50 13.90 7.05 -2.83
N GLY A 51 14.68 6.00 -3.12
CA GLY A 51 14.82 4.78 -2.31
C GLY A 51 14.03 3.56 -2.83
N PRO A 52 14.27 2.37 -2.24
CA PRO A 52 13.45 1.19 -2.52
C PRO A 52 11.98 1.49 -2.15
N ARG A 53 11.07 1.26 -3.11
CA ARG A 53 9.65 1.55 -2.93
C ARG A 53 8.88 0.42 -2.28
N PHE A 54 9.35 -0.82 -2.43
CA PHE A 54 8.67 -2.01 -1.93
C PHE A 54 9.62 -3.01 -1.28
N SER A 55 9.21 -3.50 -0.11
CA SER A 55 9.69 -4.74 0.48
C SER A 55 8.90 -5.90 -0.09
N ARG A 56 9.59 -6.88 -0.67
CA ARG A 56 8.97 -7.98 -1.41
C ARG A 56 9.16 -9.28 -0.66
N THR A 57 8.06 -9.96 -0.37
CA THR A 57 8.08 -11.26 0.31
C THR A 57 7.36 -12.29 -0.55
N TYR A 58 8.10 -13.32 -0.94
CA TYR A 58 7.52 -14.48 -1.58
C TYR A 58 6.86 -15.37 -0.53
N ILE A 59 5.61 -15.76 -0.78
CA ILE A 59 4.86 -16.67 0.08
C ILE A 59 4.60 -17.91 -0.75
N TYR A 60 5.09 -19.07 -0.33
CA TYR A 60 4.90 -20.36 -1.02
C TYR A 60 3.44 -20.85 -0.90
N GLY A 61 2.49 -20.10 -1.46
CA GLY A 61 1.07 -20.45 -1.50
C GLY A 61 0.46 -20.57 -0.11
N SER A 62 0.00 -19.46 0.47
CA SER A 62 -0.79 -19.48 1.72
C SER A 62 -2.24 -19.11 1.45
N ASN A 63 -3.18 -19.75 2.16
CA ASN A 63 -4.60 -19.39 2.21
C ASN A 63 -4.99 -18.69 3.53
N THR A 64 -4.00 -18.29 4.33
CA THR A 64 -4.22 -17.61 5.61
C THR A 64 -4.49 -16.12 5.41
N SER A 65 -5.29 -15.52 6.30
CA SER A 65 -5.45 -14.06 6.37
C SER A 65 -4.11 -13.38 6.64
N LEU A 66 -3.80 -12.34 5.86
CA LEU A 66 -2.63 -11.49 6.08
C LEU A 66 -2.96 -10.40 7.10
N ARG A 67 -1.96 -10.01 7.90
CA ARG A 67 -2.05 -8.93 8.88
C ARG A 67 -0.90 -7.98 8.65
N PHE A 68 -1.17 -6.69 8.73
CA PHE A 68 -0.17 -5.65 8.48
C PHE A 68 -0.13 -4.68 9.66
N GLU A 69 1.06 -4.22 10.00
CA GLU A 69 1.28 -3.16 10.98
C GLU A 69 1.99 -1.96 10.35
N TYR A 70 1.62 -0.77 10.82
CA TYR A 70 2.30 0.48 10.48
C TYR A 70 3.43 0.71 11.50
N GLN A 71 4.66 0.47 11.07
CA GLN A 71 5.83 0.48 11.93
C GLN A 71 6.49 1.87 11.92
N MET A 72 6.61 2.49 13.10
CA MET A 72 7.28 3.78 13.28
C MET A 72 8.63 3.62 13.98
N GLU A 73 9.69 3.71 13.19
CA GLU A 73 11.07 3.61 13.68
C GLU A 73 11.83 4.94 13.56
N LEU A 74 13.16 4.87 13.50
CA LEU A 74 14.03 6.03 13.28
C LEU A 74 13.96 6.54 11.83
N GLY A 75 13.55 5.71 10.87
CA GLY A 75 13.36 6.10 9.46
C GLY A 75 11.96 6.57 9.13
N SER A 76 11.64 6.59 7.83
CA SER A 76 10.27 6.72 7.33
C SER A 76 9.43 5.52 7.80
N PRO A 77 8.18 5.73 8.22
CA PRO A 77 7.29 4.62 8.53
C PRO A 77 7.06 3.73 7.31
N TYR A 78 6.88 2.44 7.55
CA TYR A 78 6.64 1.44 6.51
C TYR A 78 5.60 0.42 7.01
N LEU A 79 5.08 -0.37 6.07
CA LEU A 79 4.21 -1.49 6.40
C LEU A 79 5.03 -2.77 6.53
N ASN A 80 4.70 -3.57 7.53
CA ASN A 80 5.28 -4.88 7.76
C ASN A 80 4.20 -5.91 8.09
N PHE A 81 4.53 -7.20 8.05
CA PHE A 81 3.64 -8.24 8.54
C PHE A 81 3.49 -8.14 10.05
N ALA A 82 2.23 -8.17 10.51
CA ALA A 82 1.91 -8.25 11.92
C ALA A 82 1.72 -9.71 12.36
N VAL A 83 2.13 -10.01 13.59
CA VAL A 83 1.89 -11.31 14.25
C VAL A 83 0.61 -11.31 15.10
N TRP A 84 -0.01 -10.16 15.29
CA TRP A 84 -1.22 -9.96 16.09
C TRP A 84 -2.41 -9.55 15.22
N ASP A 85 -3.61 -9.93 15.62
CA ASP A 85 -4.83 -9.46 14.97
C ASP A 85 -4.96 -7.94 15.13
N GLY A 86 -5.25 -7.27 14.01
CA GLY A 86 -5.62 -5.86 13.98
C GLY A 86 -7.12 -5.69 13.79
N GLU A 87 -7.49 -4.52 13.27
CA GLU A 87 -8.87 -4.21 12.88
C GLU A 87 -9.01 -4.22 11.37
N TYR A 88 -10.21 -4.51 10.89
CA TYR A 88 -10.58 -4.27 9.49
C TYR A 88 -10.99 -2.82 9.29
N GLN A 89 -10.73 -2.28 8.11
CA GLN A 89 -11.24 -0.99 7.66
C GLN A 89 -12.29 -1.21 6.58
N ASP A 90 -13.26 -0.32 6.49
CA ASP A 90 -14.25 -0.35 5.41
C ASP A 90 -13.54 -0.18 4.06
N LEU A 91 -13.66 -1.19 3.22
CA LEU A 91 -13.03 -1.22 1.91
C LEU A 91 -13.90 -0.47 0.90
N ILE A 92 -13.28 0.44 0.15
CA ILE A 92 -13.84 1.03 -1.06
C ILE A 92 -12.87 0.76 -2.22
N MET A 93 -13.37 0.14 -3.29
CA MET A 93 -12.58 -0.15 -4.48
C MET A 93 -12.51 1.07 -5.40
N TRP A 94 -11.46 1.17 -6.22
CA TRP A 94 -11.27 2.29 -7.15
C TRP A 94 -12.47 2.46 -8.09
N GLU A 95 -13.02 1.34 -8.58
CA GLU A 95 -14.17 1.29 -9.48
C GLU A 95 -15.50 1.67 -8.79
N GLN A 96 -15.53 1.66 -7.46
CA GLN A 96 -16.70 2.06 -6.66
C GLN A 96 -16.69 3.54 -6.28
N LEU A 97 -15.57 4.25 -6.50
CA LEU A 97 -15.45 5.67 -6.20
C LEU A 97 -16.28 6.51 -7.18
N THR A 98 -16.75 7.66 -6.69
CA THR A 98 -17.36 8.68 -7.55
C THR A 98 -16.33 9.28 -8.50
N ASP A 99 -16.78 9.81 -9.63
CA ASP A 99 -15.91 10.50 -10.59
C ASP A 99 -15.13 11.64 -9.94
N SER A 100 -15.78 12.42 -9.07
CA SER A 100 -15.13 13.50 -8.33
C SER A 100 -14.01 12.99 -7.41
N ALA A 101 -14.21 11.85 -6.75
CA ALA A 101 -13.17 11.25 -5.91
C ALA A 101 -11.99 10.76 -6.75
N ARG A 102 -12.26 10.09 -7.88
CA ARG A 102 -11.19 9.63 -8.81
C ARG A 102 -10.38 10.82 -9.35
N VAL A 103 -11.04 11.89 -9.77
CA VAL A 103 -10.37 13.14 -10.20
C VAL A 103 -9.49 13.71 -9.08
N ALA A 104 -10.01 13.78 -7.84
CA ALA A 104 -9.25 14.30 -6.70
C ALA A 104 -8.02 13.44 -6.37
N PHE A 105 -8.12 12.12 -6.44
CA PHE A 105 -6.99 11.21 -6.20
C PHE A 105 -5.95 11.19 -7.33
N ASN A 106 -6.35 11.53 -8.55
CA ASN A 106 -5.43 11.66 -9.69
C ASN A 106 -4.68 13.01 -9.70
N ASP A 107 -5.19 14.02 -9.02
CA ASP A 107 -4.53 15.32 -8.88
C ASP A 107 -3.44 15.28 -7.80
N SER A 108 -2.19 15.12 -8.23
CA SER A 108 -1.02 15.10 -7.36
C SER A 108 -0.82 16.36 -6.51
N SER A 109 -1.43 17.50 -6.85
CA SER A 109 -1.32 18.73 -6.06
C SER A 109 -2.05 18.65 -4.72
N ASN A 110 -3.03 17.73 -4.58
CA ASN A 110 -3.83 17.57 -3.37
C ASN A 110 -3.07 16.93 -2.20
N PHE A 111 -1.94 16.27 -2.45
CA PHE A 111 -1.21 15.48 -1.45
C PHE A 111 0.24 15.92 -1.23
N GLU A 112 0.59 17.13 -1.67
CA GLU A 112 1.92 17.73 -1.53
C GLU A 112 3.05 16.81 -2.04
N LYS A 113 3.76 16.15 -1.11
CA LYS A 113 4.87 15.22 -1.40
C LYS A 113 4.44 13.76 -1.37
N ALA A 114 3.25 13.44 -0.86
CA ALA A 114 2.74 12.09 -0.78
C ALA A 114 2.14 11.67 -2.11
N GLU A 115 2.47 10.47 -2.56
CA GLU A 115 2.03 9.93 -3.85
C GLU A 115 0.87 8.95 -3.63
N VAL A 116 -0.25 9.12 -4.34
CA VAL A 116 -1.41 8.22 -4.24
C VAL A 116 -1.12 6.94 -5.04
N PRO A 117 -0.96 5.77 -4.38
CA PRO A 117 -0.34 4.60 -5.02
C PRO A 117 -1.23 3.91 -6.07
N PHE A 118 -2.55 4.06 -5.94
CA PHE A 118 -3.53 3.44 -6.83
C PHE A 118 -4.15 4.42 -7.85
N SER A 119 -3.64 5.64 -7.92
CA SER A 119 -4.07 6.60 -8.95
C SER A 119 -3.67 6.12 -10.35
N ASP A 120 -4.36 6.58 -11.38
CA ASP A 120 -4.19 6.10 -12.75
C ASP A 120 -2.74 6.27 -13.26
N ASN A 121 -2.05 7.33 -12.79
CA ASN A 121 -0.66 7.62 -13.15
C ASN A 121 0.37 6.71 -12.47
N HIS A 122 0.01 6.06 -11.35
CA HIS A 122 0.96 5.32 -10.51
C HIS A 122 0.66 3.83 -10.44
N TYR A 123 -0.59 3.42 -10.62
CA TYR A 123 -1.04 2.05 -10.39
C TYR A 123 -0.20 1.00 -11.12
N VAL A 124 -0.01 1.15 -12.43
CA VAL A 124 0.75 0.18 -13.24
C VAL A 124 2.23 0.16 -12.84
N ASP A 125 2.86 1.33 -12.71
CA ASP A 125 4.26 1.44 -12.30
C ASP A 125 4.51 0.86 -10.89
N HIS A 126 3.56 1.03 -9.98
CA HIS A 126 3.63 0.45 -8.64
C HIS A 126 3.44 -1.06 -8.67
N LEU A 127 2.53 -1.58 -9.50
CA LEU A 127 2.40 -3.03 -9.69
C LEU A 127 3.69 -3.64 -10.24
N ASP A 128 4.28 -3.04 -11.26
CA ASP A 128 5.54 -3.52 -11.85
C ASP A 128 6.67 -3.55 -10.81
N LYS A 129 6.80 -2.49 -10.00
CA LYS A 129 7.80 -2.41 -8.93
C LYS A 129 7.52 -3.34 -7.76
N ALA A 130 6.25 -3.65 -7.51
CA ALA A 130 5.79 -4.54 -6.46
C ALA A 130 5.79 -6.01 -6.92
N TRP A 131 6.20 -6.32 -8.14
CA TRP A 131 6.32 -7.71 -8.57
C TRP A 131 7.46 -8.41 -7.80
N PRO A 132 7.18 -9.52 -7.10
CA PRO A 132 8.14 -10.16 -6.20
C PRO A 132 9.11 -11.14 -6.88
N LEU A 133 9.06 -11.29 -8.21
CA LEU A 133 9.86 -12.24 -8.99
C LEU A 133 10.71 -11.56 -10.08
#